data_AF-A0A5D8YMS1-F1
#
_entry.id   AF-A0A5D8YMS1-F1
#
_cell.length_a   1.000
_cell.length_b   1.000
_cell.length_c   1.000
_cell.angle_alpha   90.00
_cell.angle_beta   90.00
_cell.angle_gamma   90.00
#
_symmetry.space_group_name_H-M   'P 1'
#
loop_
_entity.id
_entity.type
_entity.pdbx_description
1 polymer ?
#
loop_
_entity_poly.entity_id
_entity_poly.type
_entity_poly.pdbx_seq_one_letter_code
_entity_poly.pdbx_strand_id
1 'polypeptide(L)' 'MLGTPEIIIIVIVILLLFGGKKIPELMRGLGRGVKEFKDAKDGDPASEDHKNA' A
#
# COMPACT_ATOMS: atom_id res chain seq x y z
N MET A 1 13.12 9.83 22.84
CA MET A 1 12.37 10.35 21.67
C MET A 1 13.12 9.85 20.45
N LEU A 2 12.51 9.02 19.60
CA LEU A 2 13.15 8.68 18.33
C LEU A 2 13.09 9.93 17.46
N GLY A 3 14.25 10.47 17.11
CA GLY A 3 14.33 11.62 16.22
C GLY A 3 14.10 11.19 14.78
N THR A 4 13.84 12.19 13.94
CA THR A 4 13.83 12.02 12.48
C THR A 4 15.06 11.25 11.96
N PRO A 5 16.29 11.47 12.49
CA PRO A 5 17.48 10.73 12.03
C PRO A 5 17.41 9.21 12.30
N GLU A 6 17.00 8.78 13.50
CA GLU A 6 16.89 7.36 13.83
C GLU A 6 15.86 6.65 12.93
N ILE A 7 14.73 7.31 12.65
CA ILE A 7 13.69 6.76 11.76
C ILE A 7 14.23 6.57 10.34
N ILE A 8 14.99 7.54 9.82
CA ILE A 8 15.60 7.44 8.48
C ILE A 8 16.56 6.26 8.41
N ILE A 9 17.39 6.05 9.42
CA ILE A 9 18.34 4.91 9.47
C ILE A 9 17.58 3.59 9.46
N ILE A 10 16.50 3.45 10.24
CA ILE A 10 15.67 2.24 10.27
C ILE A 10 15.07 1.97 8.89
N VAL A 11 14.51 3.00 8.24
CA VAL A 11 13.94 2.88 6.90
C VAL A 11 14.99 2.46 5.89
N ILE A 12 16.21 3.00 5.95
CA ILE A 12 17.31 2.61 5.07
C ILE A 12 17.68 1.13 5.29
N VAL A 13 17.80 0.68 6.54
CA VAL A 13 18.11 -0.73 6.84
C VAL A 13 17.04 -1.66 6.28
N ILE A 14 15.76 -1.34 6.49
CA ILE A 14 14.65 -2.11 5.91
C ILE A 14 14.72 -2.09 4.37
N LEU A 15 15.01 -0.95 3.77
CA LEU A 15 15.13 -0.82 2.32
C LEU A 15 16.31 -1.63 1.75
N LEU A 16 17.42 -1.76 2.50
CA LEU A 16 18.55 -2.59 2.09
C LEU A 16 18.24 -4.09 2.21
N LEU A 17 17.54 -4.51 3.27
CA LEU A 17 17.19 -5.91 3.48
C LEU A 17 16.12 -6.41 2.50
N PHE A 18 15.08 -5.60 2.27
CA PHE A 18 13.94 -5.98 1.42
C PHE A 18 14.08 -5.46 -0.02
N GLY A 19 14.93 -4.46 -0.26
CA GLY A 19 15.02 -3.77 -1.54
C GLY A 19 13.87 -2.77 -1.75
N GLY A 20 14.16 -1.66 -2.42
CA GLY A 20 13.17 -0.61 -2.68
C GLY A 20 11.96 -1.04 -3.54
N LYS A 21 12.03 -2.19 -4.22
CA LYS A 21 10.93 -2.73 -5.05
C LYS A 21 9.92 -3.57 -4.26
N LYS A 22 10.32 -4.26 -3.19
CA LYS A 22 9.41 -5.14 -2.43
C LYS A 22 8.39 -4.35 -1.61
N ILE A 23 8.76 -3.18 -1.08
CA ILE A 23 7.82 -2.35 -0.32
C ILE A 23 6.63 -1.89 -1.19
N PRO A 24 6.83 -1.29 -2.39
CA PRO A 24 5.74 -0.97 -3.32
C PRO A 24 4.93 -2.18 -3.76
N GLU A 25 5.57 -3.32 -3.97
CA GLU A 25 4.90 -4.56 -4.39
C GLU A 25 3.94 -5.08 -3.30
N LEU A 26 4.40 -5.11 -2.05
CA LEU A 26 3.59 -5.46 -0.88
C LEU A 26 2.45 -4.45 -0.66
N MET A 27 2.71 -3.15 -0.78
CA MET A 27 1.68 -2.12 -0.67
C MET A 27 0.61 -2.25 -1.76
N ARG A 28 1.00 -2.57 -3.01
CA ARG A 28 0.04 -2.80 -4.10
C ARG A 28 -0.77 -4.08 -3.90
N GLY A 29 -0.17 -5.13 -3.36
CA GLY A 29 -0.88 -6.36 -2.99
C GLY A 29 -1.90 -6.10 -1.87
N LEU A 30 -1.45 -5.48 -0.78
CA LEU A 30 -2.30 -5.13 0.35
C LEU A 30 -3.42 -4.16 -0.04
N GLY A 31 -3.11 -3.13 -0.84
CA GLY A 31 -4.10 -2.15 -1.30
C GLY A 31 -5.21 -2.76 -2.14
N ARG A 32 -4.88 -3.74 -2.99
CA ARG A 32 -5.89 -4.51 -3.74
C ARG A 32 -6.75 -5.38 -2.81
N GLY A 33 -6.12 -6.12 -1.89
CA GLY A 33 -6.85 -6.94 -0.93
C GLY A 33 -7.76 -6.13 0.00
N VAL A 34 -7.30 -4.95 0.46
CA VAL A 34 -8.12 -4.03 1.26
C VAL A 34 -9.27 -3.45 0.44
N LYS A 35 -9.04 -3.11 -0.84
CA LYS A 35 -10.10 -2.65 -1.74
C LYS A 35 -11.15 -3.74 -1.93
N GLU A 36 -10.75 -4.95 -2.32
CA GLU A 36 -11.65 -6.10 -2.51
C GLU A 36 -12.41 -6.45 -1.23
N PHE A 37 -11.74 -6.40 -0.08
CA PHE A 37 -12.38 -6.61 1.22
C PHE A 37 -13.44 -5.56 1.52
N LYS A 38 -13.16 -4.29 1.20
CA LYS A 38 -14.11 -3.19 1.38
C LYS A 38 -15.29 -3.31 0.43
N ASP A 39 -15.05 -3.58 -0.85
CA ASP A 39 -16.07 -3.76 -1.88
C ASP A 39 -17.03 -4.92 -1.52
N ALA A 40 -16.48 -6.04 -1.02
CA ALA A 40 -17.27 -7.18 -0.56
C ALA A 40 -18.07 -6.90 0.72
N LYS A 41 -17.51 -6.10 1.64
CA LYS A 41 -18.15 -5.77 2.92
C LYS A 41 -19.25 -4.73 2.76
N ASP A 42 -19.04 -3.73 1.92
CA ASP A 42 -19.97 -2.62 1.70
C ASP A 42 -21.05 -2.99 0.65
N GLY A 43 -20.93 -4.16 0.00
CA GLY A 43 -21.95 -4.67 -0.94
C GLY A 43 -22.18 -3.76 -2.14
N ASP A 44 -21.21 -2.90 -2.44
CA ASP A 44 -21.35 -1.80 -3.38
C ASP A 44 -20.74 -2.19 -4.74
N PRO A 45 -21.57 -2.52 -5.76
CA PRO A 45 -21.09 -2.62 -7.13
C PRO A 45 -20.74 -1.26 -7.76
N ALA A 46 -20.79 -0.14 -7.02
CA ALA A 46 -20.54 1.20 -7.57
C ALA A 46 -19.04 1.55 -7.67
N SER A 47 -18.36 0.94 -8.63
CA SER A 47 -17.44 1.70 -9.46
C SER A 47 -17.48 1.19 -10.90
N GLU A 48 -18.66 1.19 -11.51
CA GLU A 48 -18.72 1.48 -12.95
C GLU A 48 -18.32 2.94 -13.13
N ASP A 49 -17.01 3.18 -13.28
CA ASP A 49 -16.50 4.43 -13.82
C ASP A 49 -17.02 4.56 -15.26
N HIS A 50 -18.13 5.26 -15.38
CA HIS A 50 -18.57 5.88 -16.62
C HIS A 50 -17.53 6.94 -17.02
N LYS A 51 -16.42 6.51 -17.64
CA LYS A 51 -15.48 7.37 -18.38
C LYS A 51 -14.97 6.63 -19.61
N ASN A 52 -15.88 6.42 -20.55
CA ASN A 52 -15.57 6.29 -21.97
C ASN A 52 -16.76 6.84 -22.76
N ALA A 53 -16.72 8.14 -23.05
CA ALA A 53 -17.40 8.80 -24.18
C ALA A 53 -16.78 10.19 -24.35
#